data_AF-A0A951P238-F1
#
_entry.id   AF-A0A951P238-F1
#
_cell.length_a   1.000
_cell.length_b   1.000
_cell.length_c   1.000
_cell.angle_alpha   90.00
_cell.angle_beta   90.00
_cell.angle_gamma   90.00
#
_symmetry.space_group_name_H-M   'P 1'
#
loop_
_entity.id
_entity.type
_entity.pdbx_description
1 polymer ?
#
loop_
_entity_poly.entity_id
_entity_poly.type
_entity_poly.pdbx_seq_one_letter_code
_entity_poly.pdbx_strand_id
1 'polypeptide(L)'
;MPTLFPIASLPGLPEARVNFDNQGILPLPVLQTRNTTVHAFLCVNPPANTDEKFWEAVRECLVAASAGAIIAGTMTGGIAALPTFVRVFGAKATTKGIELVANQFQFVTETTYGDWGV
;
A
#
# COMPACT_ATOMS: atom_id res chain seq x y z
N MET A 1 17.16 9.52 -3.71
CA MET A 1 16.69 8.50 -2.74
C MET A 1 15.26 8.15 -3.09
N PRO A 2 14.83 6.87 -2.91
CA PRO A 2 13.43 6.48 -3.04
C PRO A 2 12.57 7.25 -2.04
N THR A 3 11.47 7.83 -2.52
CA THR A 3 10.48 8.51 -1.68
C THR A 3 9.23 7.65 -1.58
N LEU A 4 8.82 7.30 -0.36
CA LEU A 4 7.62 6.52 -0.08
C LEU A 4 6.45 7.47 0.25
N PHE A 5 5.36 7.36 -0.50
CA PHE A 5 4.12 8.06 -0.23
C PHE A 5 3.05 7.07 0.25
N PRO A 6 2.48 7.23 1.45
CA PRO A 6 1.41 6.36 1.93
C PRO A 6 0.14 6.55 1.08
N ILE A 7 -0.44 5.46 0.61
CA ILE A 7 -1.66 5.48 -0.23
C ILE A 7 -2.85 4.95 0.55
N ALA A 8 -2.68 3.78 1.18
CA ALA A 8 -3.77 3.10 1.87
C ALA A 8 -3.25 2.22 3.02
N SER A 9 -4.12 1.93 3.97
CA SER A 9 -3.89 0.92 5.00
C SER A 9 -5.17 0.12 5.15
N LEU A 10 -5.06 -1.20 5.10
CA LEU A 10 -6.19 -2.12 5.14
C LEU A 10 -5.92 -3.21 6.19
N PRO A 11 -6.97 -3.67 6.90
CA PRO A 11 -6.85 -4.87 7.71
C PRO A 11 -6.38 -6.04 6.83
N GLY A 12 -5.28 -6.68 7.22
CA GLY A 12 -4.80 -7.89 6.58
C GLY A 12 -5.54 -9.12 7.10
N LEU A 13 -5.16 -10.29 6.58
CA LEU A 13 -5.71 -11.54 7.07
C LEU A 13 -5.22 -11.78 8.52
N PRO A 14 -6.12 -12.11 9.46
CA PRO A 14 -5.71 -12.48 10.79
C PRO A 14 -4.84 -13.74 10.73
N GLU A 15 -3.74 -13.72 11.47
CA GLU A 15 -2.88 -14.89 11.59
C GLU A 15 -3.20 -15.65 12.87
N ALA A 16 -3.19 -16.97 12.78
CA ALA A 16 -3.37 -17.86 13.91
C ALA A 16 -2.17 -18.80 14.01
N ARG A 17 -1.71 -19.03 15.24
CA ARG A 17 -0.70 -20.06 15.53
C ARG A 17 -1.09 -20.85 16.77
N VAL A 18 -0.65 -22.09 16.83
CA VAL A 18 -0.73 -22.88 18.06
C VAL A 18 0.59 -22.68 18.81
N ASN A 19 0.51 -22.20 20.05
CA ASN A 19 1.64 -22.12 20.96
C ASN A 19 1.42 -23.09 22.12
N PHE A 20 2.49 -23.70 22.63
CA PHE A 20 2.40 -24.51 23.84
C PHE A 20 2.77 -23.66 25.04
N ASP A 21 1.80 -23.43 25.92
CA ASP A 21 2.06 -22.70 27.16
C ASP A 21 2.70 -23.66 28.18
N ASN A 22 3.96 -23.40 28.50
CA ASN A 22 4.77 -24.22 29.41
C ASN A 22 4.69 -23.74 30.87
N GLN A 23 3.71 -22.89 31.22
CA GLN A 23 3.53 -22.40 32.60
C GLN A 23 2.94 -23.45 33.57
N GLY A 24 2.60 -24.66 33.10
CA GLY A 24 2.04 -25.77 33.91
C GLY A 24 2.83 -27.09 33.82
N ILE A 25 2.37 -28.12 34.56
CA ILE A 25 2.98 -29.48 34.64
C ILE A 25 2.88 -30.23 33.30
N LEU A 26 1.91 -29.88 32.44
CA LEU A 26 1.74 -30.40 31.09
C LEU A 26 1.60 -29.22 30.11
N PRO A 27 2.30 -29.24 28.96
CA PRO A 27 2.16 -28.20 27.95
C PRO A 27 0.76 -28.25 27.34
N LEU A 28 -0.04 -27.20 27.55
CA LEU A 28 -1.37 -27.08 26.95
C LEU A 28 -1.26 -26.30 25.63
N PRO A 29 -1.88 -26.79 24.54
CA PRO A 29 -1.96 -26.04 23.29
C PRO A 29 -2.91 -24.86 23.46
N VAL A 30 -2.41 -23.65 23.20
CA VAL A 30 -3.17 -22.40 23.21
C VAL A 30 -3.19 -21.84 21.80
N LEU A 31 -4.38 -21.53 21.30
CA LEU A 31 -4.55 -20.83 20.03
C LEU A 31 -4.27 -19.35 20.25
N GLN A 32 -3.25 -18.82 19.59
CA GLN A 32 -2.95 -17.39 19.59
C GLN A 32 -3.32 -16.79 18.25
N THR A 33 -3.93 -15.60 18.27
CA THR A 33 -4.26 -14.85 17.07
C THR A 33 -3.58 -13.49 17.08
N ARG A 34 -3.24 -12.96 15.91
CA ARG A 34 -2.78 -11.59 15.78
C ARG A 34 -3.44 -10.88 14.61
N ASN A 35 -3.69 -9.61 14.80
CA ASN A 35 -4.12 -8.74 13.72
C ASN A 35 -2.92 -8.36 12.85
N THR A 36 -3.16 -8.30 11.54
CA THR A 36 -2.19 -7.79 10.58
C THR A 36 -2.79 -6.56 9.90
N THR A 37 -1.94 -5.59 9.58
CA THR A 37 -2.34 -4.43 8.78
C THR A 37 -1.42 -4.34 7.58
N VAL A 38 -1.98 -4.29 6.39
CA VAL A 38 -1.23 -4.11 5.16
C VAL A 38 -1.26 -2.63 4.80
N HIS A 39 -0.07 -2.02 4.76
CA HIS A 39 0.14 -0.65 4.30
C HIS A 39 0.60 -0.70 2.84
N ALA A 40 -0.01 0.13 2.00
CA ALA A 40 0.38 0.29 0.61
C ALA A 40 1.04 1.66 0.43
N PHE A 41 2.22 1.67 -0.18
CA PHE A 41 3.02 2.85 -0.48
C PHE A 41 3.28 2.96 -1.98
N LEU A 42 3.30 4.20 -2.48
CA LEU A 42 3.88 4.53 -3.77
C LEU A 42 5.34 4.88 -3.53
N CYS A 43 6.25 4.03 -4.00
CA CYS A 43 7.67 4.31 -4.06
C CYS A 43 7.97 5.05 -5.37
N VAL A 44 8.57 6.22 -5.26
CA VAL A 44 9.08 7.01 -6.40
C VAL A 44 10.60 7.00 -6.35
N ASN A 45 11.24 6.49 -7.40
CA ASN A 45 12.68 6.48 -7.61
C ASN A 45 13.07 7.61 -8.57
N PRO A 46 13.24 8.86 -8.08
CA PRO A 46 13.51 10.00 -8.94
C PRO A 46 14.78 9.79 -9.79
N PRO A 47 14.79 10.22 -11.08
CA PRO A 47 15.99 10.22 -11.90
C PRO A 47 17.05 11.17 -11.34
N ALA A 48 18.32 10.98 -11.74
CA ALA A 48 19.43 11.81 -11.24
C ALA A 48 19.25 13.33 -11.51
N ASN A 49 18.52 13.69 -12.57
CA ASN A 49 18.23 15.08 -12.96
C ASN A 49 16.75 15.44 -12.70
N THR A 50 16.27 15.18 -11.49
CA THR A 50 14.88 15.53 -11.13
C THR A 50 14.76 17.03 -10.89
N ASP A 51 13.81 17.67 -11.57
CA ASP A 51 13.46 19.08 -11.41
C ASP A 51 12.14 19.26 -10.65
N GLU A 52 11.77 20.50 -10.35
CA GLU A 52 10.53 20.82 -9.65
C GLU A 52 9.29 20.45 -10.47
N LYS A 53 9.37 20.56 -11.81
CA LYS A 53 8.28 20.19 -12.74
C LYS A 53 7.95 18.71 -12.68
N PHE A 54 8.95 17.85 -12.48
CA PHE A 54 8.74 16.44 -12.24
C PHE A 54 7.88 16.20 -11.00
N TRP A 55 8.23 16.80 -9.87
CA TRP A 55 7.48 16.64 -8.62
C TRP A 55 6.07 17.23 -8.71
N GLU A 56 5.91 18.33 -9.44
CA GLU A 56 4.60 18.92 -9.73
C GLU A 56 3.74 17.97 -10.56
N ALA A 57 4.30 17.35 -11.60
CA ALA A 57 3.60 16.36 -12.41
C ALA A 57 3.24 15.09 -11.61
N VAL A 58 4.13 14.62 -10.74
CA VAL A 58 3.85 13.49 -9.81
C VAL A 58 2.71 13.83 -8.86
N ARG A 59 2.71 15.05 -8.31
CA ARG A 59 1.64 15.54 -7.43
C ARG A 59 0.30 15.61 -8.17
N GLU A 60 0.27 16.15 -9.38
CA GLU A 60 -0.94 16.19 -10.21
C GLU A 60 -1.48 14.79 -10.52
N CYS A 61 -0.59 13.85 -10.88
CA CYS A 61 -0.97 12.46 -11.15
C CYS A 61 -1.52 11.78 -9.89
N LEU A 62 -0.90 12.00 -8.73
CA LEU A 62 -1.38 11.51 -7.44
C LEU A 62 -2.76 12.07 -7.11
N VAL A 63 -2.98 13.38 -7.22
CA VAL A 63 -4.28 14.00 -6.94
C VAL A 63 -5.37 13.44 -7.85
N ALA A 64 -5.08 13.30 -9.15
CA ALA A 64 -6.03 12.73 -10.11
C ALA A 64 -6.34 11.25 -9.83
N ALA A 65 -5.31 10.46 -9.49
CA ALA A 65 -5.47 9.06 -9.16
C ALA A 65 -6.26 8.86 -7.86
N SER A 66 -5.98 9.66 -6.83
CA SER A 66 -6.72 9.67 -5.56
C SER A 66 -8.18 10.03 -5.78
N ALA A 67 -8.47 11.07 -6.57
CA ALA A 67 -9.84 11.45 -6.90
C ALA A 67 -10.57 10.32 -7.63
N GLY A 68 -9.92 9.67 -8.60
CA GLY A 68 -10.48 8.51 -9.30
C GLY A 68 -10.74 7.32 -8.38
N ALA A 69 -9.82 7.06 -7.45
CA ALA A 69 -9.93 5.98 -6.46
C ALA A 69 -11.05 6.23 -5.44
N ILE A 70 -11.22 7.47 -4.97
CA ILE A 70 -12.30 7.85 -4.06
C ILE A 70 -13.66 7.65 -4.72
N ILE A 71 -13.83 8.13 -5.96
CA ILE A 71 -15.08 7.99 -6.71
C ILE A 71 -15.38 6.50 -6.99
N ALA A 72 -14.37 5.73 -7.39
CA ALA A 72 -14.56 4.29 -7.59
C ALA A 72 -14.87 3.57 -6.29
N GLY A 73 -14.20 3.92 -5.18
CA GLY A 73 -14.40 3.34 -3.87
C GLY A 73 -15.80 3.59 -3.30
N THR A 74 -16.34 4.80 -3.49
CA THR A 74 -17.71 5.14 -3.05
C THR A 74 -18.79 4.49 -3.90
N MET A 75 -18.55 4.29 -5.21
CA MET A 75 -19.55 3.68 -6.10
C MET A 75 -19.54 2.15 -6.13
N THR A 76 -18.40 1.50 -5.84
CA THR A 76 -18.24 0.04 -6.02
C THR A 76 -17.90 -0.73 -4.75
N GLY A 77 -17.94 -0.09 -3.57
CA GLY A 77 -17.70 -0.76 -2.29
C GLY A 77 -16.22 -1.02 -1.99
N GLY A 78 -15.34 -0.05 -2.26
CA GLY A 78 -13.92 -0.07 -1.89
C GLY A 78 -13.02 -0.96 -2.76
N ILE A 79 -13.53 -2.07 -3.29
CA ILE A 79 -12.73 -3.08 -4.02
C ILE A 79 -12.17 -2.52 -5.34
N ALA A 80 -12.89 -1.65 -6.04
CA ALA A 80 -12.39 -1.06 -7.30
C ALA A 80 -11.53 0.19 -7.11
N ALA A 81 -11.30 0.67 -5.87
CA ALA A 81 -10.53 1.89 -5.62
C ALA A 81 -9.07 1.73 -6.05
N LEU A 82 -8.43 0.60 -5.69
CA LEU A 82 -7.00 0.37 -5.94
C LEU A 82 -6.70 0.16 -7.44
N PRO A 83 -7.43 -0.69 -8.20
CA PRO A 83 -7.20 -0.83 -9.63
C PRO A 83 -7.47 0.47 -10.40
N THR A 84 -8.47 1.25 -9.97
CA THR A 84 -8.78 2.54 -10.58
C THR A 84 -7.69 3.57 -10.30
N PHE A 85 -7.14 3.60 -9.09
CA PHE A 85 -5.99 4.43 -8.74
C PHE A 85 -4.82 4.19 -9.70
N VAL A 86 -4.41 2.91 -9.83
CA VAL A 86 -3.27 2.51 -10.69
C VAL A 86 -3.51 2.91 -12.14
N ARG A 87 -4.74 2.69 -12.64
CA ARG A 87 -5.09 2.96 -14.04
C ARG A 87 -5.12 4.46 -14.34
N VAL A 88 -5.68 5.27 -13.43
CA VAL A 88 -5.74 6.73 -13.58
C VAL A 88 -4.35 7.34 -13.42
N PHE A 89 -3.57 6.86 -12.45
CA PHE A 89 -2.18 7.28 -12.24
C PHE A 89 -1.32 6.99 -13.48
N GLY A 90 -1.35 5.75 -13.97
CA GLY A 90 -0.61 5.33 -15.16
C GLY A 90 -1.02 6.12 -16.41
N ALA A 91 -2.33 6.30 -16.64
CA ALA A 91 -2.81 7.07 -17.78
C ALA A 91 -2.36 8.54 -17.72
N LYS A 92 -2.41 9.17 -16.54
CA LYS A 92 -1.94 10.56 -16.36
C LYS A 92 -0.42 10.68 -16.49
N ALA A 93 0.33 9.73 -15.93
CA ALA A 93 1.78 9.68 -16.10
C ALA A 93 2.16 9.58 -17.58
N THR A 94 1.54 8.68 -18.34
CA THR A 94 1.76 8.55 -19.79
C THR A 94 1.53 9.88 -20.54
N THR A 95 0.43 10.60 -20.24
CA THR A 95 0.14 11.89 -20.91
C THR A 95 1.13 13.00 -20.60
N LYS A 96 1.90 12.88 -19.51
CA LYS A 96 2.93 13.85 -19.12
C LYS A 96 4.32 13.47 -19.61
N GLY A 97 4.45 12.43 -20.46
CA GLY A 97 5.75 11.95 -20.96
C GLY A 97 6.57 11.19 -19.91
N ILE A 98 5.92 10.73 -18.84
CA ILE A 98 6.52 10.04 -17.70
C ILE A 98 6.66 8.53 -18.01
N GLU A 99 6.43 8.07 -19.23
CA GLU A 99 6.56 6.64 -19.60
C GLU A 99 7.97 6.07 -19.33
N LEU A 100 9.02 6.90 -19.44
CA LEU A 100 10.39 6.55 -19.06
C LEU A 100 10.59 6.37 -17.53
N VAL A 101 9.65 6.88 -16.74
CA VAL A 101 9.63 6.93 -15.26
C VAL A 101 8.65 5.87 -14.73
N ALA A 102 7.94 5.10 -15.59
CA ALA A 102 7.10 3.99 -15.13
C ALA A 102 7.90 2.95 -14.31
N ASN A 103 9.17 2.72 -14.66
CA ASN A 103 10.10 1.89 -13.88
C ASN A 103 10.55 2.53 -12.56
N GLN A 104 10.26 3.81 -12.38
CA GLN A 104 10.58 4.58 -11.18
C GLN A 104 9.40 4.63 -10.20
N PHE A 105 8.20 4.22 -10.61
CA PHE A 105 7.07 4.05 -9.71
C PHE A 105 6.89 2.58 -9.35
N GLN A 106 6.94 2.28 -8.06
CA GLN A 106 6.71 0.93 -7.56
C GLN A 106 5.66 0.97 -6.47
N PHE A 107 4.72 0.03 -6.51
CA PHE A 107 3.85 -0.22 -5.37
C PHE A 107 4.59 -1.14 -4.41
N VAL A 108 4.79 -0.65 -3.19
CA VAL A 108 5.40 -1.41 -2.11
C VAL A 108 4.34 -1.63 -1.06
N THR A 109 4.15 -2.87 -0.65
CA THR A 109 3.30 -3.21 0.48
C THR A 109 4.15 -3.62 1.65
N GLU A 110 3.89 -3.03 2.81
CA GLU A 110 4.49 -3.44 4.08
C GLU A 110 3.40 -3.99 4.99
N THR A 111 3.68 -5.08 5.69
CA THR A 111 2.75 -5.67 6.64
C THR A 111 3.24 -5.42 8.05
N THR A 112 2.42 -4.74 8.84
CA THR A 112 2.66 -4.55 10.27
C THR A 112 1.90 -5.63 11.03
N TYR A 113 2.59 -6.26 11.97
CA TYR A 113 2.04 -7.32 12.80
C TYR A 113 1.72 -6.78 14.19
N GLY A 114 0.49 -6.98 14.65
CA GLY A 114 0.13 -6.76 16.04
C GLY A 114 0.71 -7.84 16.95
N ASP A 115 0.59 -7.60 18.25
CA ASP A 115 0.96 -8.57 19.27
C ASP A 115 0.11 -9.84 19.17
N TRP A 116 0.69 -10.96 19.59
CA TRP A 116 -0.03 -12.21 19.72
C TRP A 116 -0.99 -12.11 20.91
N GLY A 117 -2.28 -11.98 20.61
CA GLY A 117 -3.35 -12.11 21.58
C GLY A 117 -3.58 -13.57 21.96
N VAL A 118 -3.90 -13.78 23.23
CA VAL A 118 -4.42 -15.04 23.77
C VAL A 118 -5.93 -14.91 23.90
#